data_AF-A0A315CY93-F1
#
_entry.id   AF-A0A315CY93-F1
#
_cell.length_a   1.000
_cell.length_b   1.000
_cell.length_c   1.000
_cell.angle_alpha   90.00
_cell.angle_beta   90.00
_cell.angle_gamma   90.00
#
_symmetry.space_group_name_H-M   'P 1'
#
loop_
_entity.id
_entity.type
_entity.pdbx_description
1 polymer ?
#
loop_
_entity_poly.entity_id
_entity_poly.type
_entity_poly.pdbx_seq_one_letter_code
_entity_poly.pdbx_strand_id
1 'polypeptide(L)'
;MALLDEQLVEEWLNRQNFFTMRGIKCGVDEIDLLAIRPVPAGFECWHVEVQISYRPVGYIGGDTNARRRTPDELSAGVGQWVEKKFTSPRKIQRRNEILPGAQWRNFLVHAVLKDEAELSLMQALGVELIPYKQVLNDLCNDSKNKSSSVATGIIEMLNFLK
;
A
#
# COMPACT_ATOMS: atom_id res chain seq x y z
N MET A 1 6.44 8.58 12.69
CA MET A 1 7.52 7.81 12.03
C MET A 1 7.07 7.18 10.71
N ALA A 2 5.77 6.88 10.50
CA ALA A 2 5.23 6.36 9.23
C ALA A 2 5.52 7.23 7.98
N LEU A 3 5.61 8.56 8.15
CA LEU A 3 5.78 9.50 7.02
C LEU A 3 7.02 9.22 6.16
N LEU A 4 8.15 8.81 6.76
CA LEU A 4 9.37 8.53 6.01
C LEU A 4 9.25 7.22 5.23
N ASP A 5 8.67 6.19 5.84
CA ASP A 5 8.52 4.89 5.20
C ASP A 5 7.53 4.96 4.03
N GLU A 6 6.42 5.69 4.18
CA GLU A 6 5.50 5.96 3.08
C GLU A 6 6.17 6.74 1.92
N GLN A 7 7.04 7.71 2.22
CA GLN A 7 7.79 8.46 1.21
C GLN A 7 8.75 7.56 0.42
N LEU A 8 9.39 6.59 1.08
CA LEU A 8 10.26 5.64 0.41
C LEU A 8 9.46 4.66 -0.46
N VAL A 9 8.30 4.21 0.01
CA VAL A 9 7.37 3.41 -0.81
C VAL A 9 6.85 4.21 -2.01
N GLU A 10 6.51 5.49 -1.81
CA GLU A 10 6.12 6.41 -2.89
C GLU A 10 7.21 6.53 -3.96
N GLU A 11 8.44 6.82 -3.55
CA GLU A 11 9.59 6.91 -4.47
C GLU A 11 9.83 5.58 -5.21
N TRP A 12 9.71 4.44 -4.51
CA TRP A 12 9.84 3.12 -5.12
C TRP A 12 8.76 2.83 -6.17
N LEU A 13 7.51 3.25 -5.94
CA LEU A 13 6.43 3.16 -6.91
C LEU A 13 6.67 4.10 -8.10
N ASN A 14 7.14 5.32 -7.85
CA ASN A 14 7.46 6.30 -8.89
C ASN A 14 8.54 5.79 -9.85
N ARG A 15 9.60 5.14 -9.33
CA ARG A 15 10.64 4.50 -10.17
C ARG A 15 10.11 3.35 -11.03
N GLN A 16 8.96 2.81 -10.67
CA GLN A 16 8.23 1.80 -11.46
C GLN A 16 7.20 2.45 -12.40
N ASN A 17 7.25 3.76 -12.63
CA ASN A 17 6.35 4.53 -13.48
C ASN A 17 4.90 4.58 -13.00
N PHE A 18 4.65 4.38 -11.70
CA PHE A 18 3.35 4.71 -11.14
C PHE A 18 3.25 6.22 -10.89
N PHE A 19 2.08 6.77 -11.15
CA PHE A 19 1.63 8.02 -10.56
C PHE A 19 1.05 7.72 -9.18
N THR A 20 1.55 8.38 -8.14
CA THR A 20 1.11 8.16 -6.75
C THR A 20 0.31 9.33 -6.20
N MET A 21 -0.69 9.02 -5.38
CA MET A 21 -1.37 9.94 -4.48
C MET A 21 -1.17 9.43 -3.07
N ARG A 22 -0.76 10.28 -2.13
CA ARG A 22 -0.47 9.91 -0.74
C ARG A 22 -1.41 10.60 0.24
N GLY A 23 -1.77 9.91 1.33
CA GLY A 23 -2.56 10.47 2.44
C GLY A 23 -3.99 10.84 2.05
N ILE A 24 -4.66 10.00 1.26
CA ILE A 24 -6.02 10.27 0.78
C ILE A 24 -7.01 10.11 1.94
N LYS A 25 -7.54 11.23 2.43
CA LYS A 25 -8.53 11.25 3.52
C LYS A 25 -9.82 10.52 3.14
N CYS A 26 -10.30 9.71 4.08
CA CYS A 26 -11.52 8.90 4.02
C CYS A 26 -12.30 9.08 5.35
N GLY A 27 -12.81 10.30 5.58
CA GLY A 27 -13.41 10.66 6.87
C GLY A 27 -12.34 10.84 7.95
N VAL A 28 -12.39 10.01 9.00
CA VAL A 28 -11.40 10.01 10.10
C VAL A 28 -10.19 9.11 9.82
N ASP A 29 -10.27 8.24 8.82
CA ASP A 29 -9.18 7.39 8.37
C ASP A 29 -8.57 7.95 7.07
N GLU A 30 -7.47 7.36 6.62
CA GLU A 30 -6.81 7.68 5.35
C GLU A 30 -6.37 6.43 4.62
N ILE A 31 -6.29 6.52 3.29
CA ILE A 31 -5.53 5.60 2.44
C ILE A 31 -4.11 6.13 2.35
N ASP A 32 -3.14 5.28 2.67
CA ASP A 32 -1.73 5.68 2.69
C ASP A 32 -1.28 6.07 1.28
N LEU A 33 -1.39 5.16 0.29
CA LEU A 33 -1.12 5.48 -1.12
C LEU A 33 -2.13 4.85 -2.09
N LEU A 34 -2.43 5.58 -3.15
CA LEU A 34 -3.00 5.05 -4.39
C LEU A 34 -1.96 5.23 -5.49
N ALA A 35 -1.66 4.16 -6.23
CA ALA A 35 -0.71 4.18 -7.32
C ALA A 35 -1.40 3.74 -8.62
N ILE A 36 -1.21 4.51 -9.69
CA ILE A 36 -1.87 4.28 -10.98
C ILE A 36 -0.80 4.32 -12.08
N ARG A 37 -0.78 3.33 -12.97
CA ARG A 37 0.09 3.34 -14.15
C ARG A 37 -0.69 2.90 -15.40
N PRO A 38 -0.54 3.59 -16.54
CA PRO A 38 -1.12 3.12 -17.78
C PRO A 38 -0.47 1.80 -18.22
N VAL A 39 -1.30 0.87 -18.67
CA VAL A 39 -0.91 -0.41 -19.28
C VAL A 39 -1.72 -0.60 -20.57
N PRO A 40 -1.31 -1.47 -21.52
CA PRO A 40 -2.04 -1.63 -22.78
C PRO A 40 -3.54 -1.96 -22.62
N ALA A 41 -3.92 -2.61 -21.52
CA ALA A 41 -5.31 -2.99 -21.20
C ALA A 41 -6.08 -1.94 -20.37
N GLY A 42 -5.53 -0.75 -20.14
CA GLY A 42 -6.15 0.31 -19.34
C GLY A 42 -5.21 0.83 -18.25
N PHE A 43 -5.62 0.72 -16.99
CA PHE A 43 -4.83 1.18 -15.85
C PHE A 43 -4.55 0.05 -14.87
N GLU A 44 -3.29 -0.07 -14.45
CA GLU A 44 -2.92 -0.83 -13.27
C GLU A 44 -3.07 0.09 -12.04
N CYS A 45 -3.94 -0.30 -11.10
CA CYS A 45 -4.33 0.53 -9.96
C CYS A 45 -4.07 -0.21 -8.65
N TRP A 46 -3.22 0.33 -7.79
CA TRP A 46 -2.84 -0.27 -6.51
C TRP A 46 -3.32 0.62 -5.36
N HIS A 47 -4.02 0.04 -4.40
CA HIS A 47 -4.22 0.61 -3.07
C HIS A 47 -3.15 0.03 -2.17
N VAL A 48 -2.23 0.86 -1.73
CA VAL A 48 -1.12 0.46 -0.87
C VAL A 48 -1.35 1.00 0.53
N GLU A 49 -1.27 0.12 1.53
CA GLU A 49 -1.14 0.49 2.94
C GLU A 49 0.27 0.13 3.41
N VAL A 50 0.89 0.99 4.20
CA VAL A 50 2.30 0.88 4.61
C VAL A 50 2.36 0.66 6.12
N GLN A 51 2.79 -0.53 6.53
CA GLN A 51 2.87 -0.91 7.94
C GLN A 51 4.28 -1.37 8.30
N ILE A 52 5.10 -0.43 8.76
CA ILE A 52 6.50 -0.69 9.10
C ILE A 52 6.66 -0.75 10.62
N SER A 53 7.01 -1.94 11.10
CA SER A 53 7.55 -2.13 12.44
C SER A 53 8.81 -2.98 12.36
N TYR A 54 9.90 -2.51 12.98
CA TYR A 54 11.14 -3.28 13.09
C TYR A 54 11.15 -4.20 14.31
N ARG A 55 10.29 -3.92 15.30
CA ARG A 55 10.17 -4.64 16.58
C ARG A 55 8.71 -4.60 17.06
N PRO A 56 7.80 -5.33 16.41
CA PRO A 56 6.38 -5.28 16.72
C PRO A 56 6.07 -5.91 18.08
N VAL A 57 5.21 -5.25 18.86
CA VAL A 57 4.70 -5.75 20.15
C VAL A 57 3.25 -6.21 20.06
N GLY A 58 2.47 -5.59 19.16
CA GLY A 58 1.07 -5.91 18.86
C GLY A 58 0.89 -6.57 17.49
N TYR A 59 -0.31 -7.05 17.24
CA TYR A 59 -0.72 -7.61 15.96
C TYR A 59 -1.18 -6.50 15.01
N ILE A 60 -1.15 -6.73 13.69
CA ILE A 60 -1.72 -5.79 12.73
C ILE A 60 -3.25 -5.75 12.90
N GLY A 61 -3.86 -6.91 13.10
CA GLY A 61 -5.31 -7.11 13.29
C GLY A 61 -5.90 -6.57 14.60
N GLY A 62 -5.36 -5.50 15.19
CA GLY A 62 -5.84 -4.89 16.44
C GLY A 62 -5.13 -5.36 17.71
N ASP A 63 -5.41 -4.65 18.81
CA ASP A 63 -4.84 -4.75 20.17
C ASP A 63 -3.31 -4.61 20.33
N THR A 64 -2.91 -3.69 21.21
CA THR A 64 -1.54 -3.56 21.72
C THR A 64 -1.16 -4.67 22.72
N ASN A 65 -2.06 -5.63 22.93
CA ASN A 65 -1.89 -6.72 23.86
C ASN A 65 -0.76 -7.68 23.43
N ALA A 66 0.16 -7.95 24.34
CA ALA A 66 1.26 -8.88 24.14
C ALA A 66 0.82 -10.37 24.07
N ARG A 67 -0.37 -10.72 24.58
CA ARG A 67 -0.91 -12.08 24.65
C ARG A 67 -0.91 -12.77 23.28
N ARG A 68 -0.58 -14.05 23.28
CA ARG A 68 -0.70 -14.89 22.09
C ARG A 68 -2.18 -15.06 21.72
N ARG A 69 -2.51 -14.83 20.45
CA ARG A 69 -3.87 -15.04 19.92
C ARG A 69 -4.08 -16.49 19.55
N THR A 70 -5.32 -16.95 19.65
CA THR A 70 -5.74 -18.19 18.99
C THR A 70 -5.82 -17.98 17.48
N PRO A 71 -5.80 -19.05 16.67
CA PRO A 71 -5.97 -18.94 15.22
C PRO A 71 -7.26 -18.19 14.81
N ASP A 72 -8.36 -18.43 15.53
CA ASP A 72 -9.65 -17.77 15.28
C ASP A 72 -9.61 -16.28 15.59
N GLU A 73 -9.00 -15.88 16.72
CA GLU A 73 -8.81 -14.48 17.10
C GLU A 73 -7.90 -13.75 16.10
N LEU A 74 -6.86 -14.44 15.60
CA LEU A 74 -5.94 -13.90 14.61
C LEU A 74 -6.66 -13.66 13.28
N SER A 75 -7.41 -14.67 12.80
CA SER A 75 -8.21 -14.59 11.57
C SER A 75 -9.25 -13.49 11.63
N ALA A 76 -10.02 -13.40 12.73
CA ALA A 76 -11.00 -12.35 12.92
C ALA A 76 -10.36 -10.95 12.95
N GLY A 77 -9.23 -10.79 13.65
CA GLY A 77 -8.50 -9.53 13.72
C GLY A 77 -7.96 -9.08 12.36
N VAL A 78 -7.35 -10.00 11.60
CA VAL A 78 -6.86 -9.72 10.24
C VAL A 78 -8.04 -9.36 9.32
N GLY A 79 -9.15 -10.10 9.38
CA GLY A 79 -10.36 -9.81 8.61
C GLY A 79 -10.90 -8.40 8.86
N GLN A 80 -11.06 -8.01 10.12
CA GLN A 80 -11.49 -6.67 10.50
C GLN A 80 -10.51 -5.58 10.03
N TRP A 81 -9.21 -5.85 10.09
CA TRP A 81 -8.20 -4.90 9.65
C TRP A 81 -8.21 -4.72 8.13
N VAL A 82 -8.31 -5.81 7.37
CA VAL A 82 -8.44 -5.77 5.89
C VAL A 82 -9.72 -5.05 5.49
N GLU A 83 -10.83 -5.31 6.17
CA GLU A 83 -12.08 -4.58 5.96
C GLU A 83 -11.89 -3.08 6.20
N LYS A 84 -11.35 -2.71 7.37
CA LYS A 84 -11.13 -1.31 7.72
C LYS A 84 -10.24 -0.60 6.70
N LYS A 85 -9.09 -1.20 6.35
CA LYS A 85 -8.06 -0.55 5.55
C LYS A 85 -8.34 -0.56 4.05
N PHE A 86 -8.89 -1.65 3.51
CA PHE A 86 -9.04 -1.84 2.06
C PHE A 86 -10.50 -1.86 1.58
N THR A 87 -11.38 -2.65 2.21
CA THR A 87 -12.69 -2.99 1.62
C THR A 87 -13.89 -2.30 2.28
N SER A 88 -13.67 -1.41 3.25
CA SER A 88 -14.77 -0.66 3.85
C SER A 88 -15.51 0.17 2.80
N PRO A 89 -16.83 0.36 2.92
CA PRO A 89 -17.62 1.09 1.93
C PRO A 89 -17.07 2.50 1.63
N ARG A 90 -16.55 3.19 2.65
CA ARG A 90 -15.93 4.52 2.50
C ARG A 90 -14.66 4.48 1.66
N LYS A 91 -13.82 3.46 1.84
CA LYS A 91 -12.57 3.27 1.08
C LYS A 91 -12.87 2.97 -0.39
N ILE A 92 -13.83 2.07 -0.64
CA ILE A 92 -14.31 1.75 -1.99
C ILE A 92 -14.87 2.99 -2.67
N GLN A 93 -15.78 3.72 -2.00
CA GLN A 93 -16.36 4.94 -2.54
C GLN A 93 -15.27 5.96 -2.88
N ARG A 94 -14.31 6.21 -1.98
CA ARG A 94 -13.26 7.19 -2.21
C ARG A 94 -12.38 6.84 -3.41
N ARG A 95 -12.05 5.57 -3.60
CA ARG A 95 -11.31 5.10 -4.79
C ARG A 95 -12.12 5.28 -6.08
N ASN A 96 -13.41 4.99 -6.03
CA ASN A 96 -14.31 5.16 -7.17
C ASN A 96 -14.53 6.63 -7.55
N GLU A 97 -14.46 7.56 -6.60
CA GLU A 97 -14.49 9.01 -6.88
C GLU A 97 -13.22 9.48 -7.61
N ILE A 98 -12.07 8.87 -7.31
CA ILE A 98 -10.77 9.23 -7.90
C ILE A 98 -10.64 8.68 -9.31
N LEU A 99 -10.94 7.38 -9.50
CA LEU A 99 -10.91 6.74 -10.80
C LEU A 99 -12.10 5.77 -10.93
N PRO A 100 -13.22 6.23 -11.50
CA PRO A 100 -14.42 5.42 -11.65
C PRO A 100 -14.15 4.14 -12.46
N GLY A 101 -14.65 3.00 -11.96
CA GLY A 101 -14.52 1.71 -12.64
C GLY A 101 -13.14 1.06 -12.60
N ALA A 102 -12.16 1.68 -11.91
CA ALA A 102 -10.84 1.09 -11.74
C ALA A 102 -10.86 -0.19 -10.91
N GLN A 103 -10.08 -1.18 -11.34
CA GLN A 103 -9.87 -2.44 -10.63
C GLN A 103 -8.66 -2.29 -9.70
N TRP A 104 -8.94 -1.95 -8.44
CA TRP A 104 -7.91 -1.73 -7.44
C TRP A 104 -7.42 -3.06 -6.84
N ARG A 105 -6.12 -3.31 -6.94
CA ARG A 105 -5.43 -4.37 -6.20
C ARG A 105 -4.95 -3.83 -4.86
N ASN A 106 -5.09 -4.63 -3.81
CA ASN A 106 -4.73 -4.23 -2.45
C ASN A 106 -3.33 -4.74 -2.13
N PHE A 107 -2.45 -3.85 -1.69
CA PHE A 107 -1.09 -4.17 -1.31
C PHE A 107 -0.80 -3.72 0.11
N LEU A 108 -0.13 -4.57 0.86
CA LEU A 108 0.48 -4.23 2.13
C LEU A 108 1.99 -4.23 1.99
N VAL A 109 2.61 -3.07 2.19
CA VAL A 109 4.06 -3.00 2.41
C VAL A 109 4.32 -3.20 3.89
N HIS A 110 5.09 -4.24 4.23
CA HIS A 110 5.32 -4.60 5.63
C HIS A 110 6.79 -4.84 5.96
N ALA A 111 7.18 -4.53 7.20
CA ALA A 111 8.43 -5.00 7.76
C ALA A 111 8.20 -6.27 8.60
N VAL A 112 8.62 -6.27 9.86
CA VAL A 112 8.45 -7.40 10.76
C VAL A 112 7.05 -7.37 11.35
N LEU A 113 6.40 -8.54 11.38
CA LEU A 113 5.14 -8.74 12.09
C LEU A 113 5.39 -9.51 13.38
N LYS A 114 4.45 -9.39 14.32
CA LYS A 114 4.49 -10.17 15.55
C LYS A 114 4.26 -11.65 15.28
N ASP A 115 3.33 -11.96 14.39
CA ASP A 115 3.01 -13.32 13.97
C ASP A 115 2.92 -13.35 12.43
N GLU A 116 3.82 -14.10 11.80
CA GLU A 116 3.88 -14.20 10.34
C GLU A 116 2.63 -14.88 9.74
N ALA A 117 1.85 -15.63 10.54
CA ALA A 117 0.59 -16.21 10.08
C ALA A 117 -0.43 -15.13 9.66
N GLU A 118 -0.31 -13.89 10.15
CA GLU A 118 -1.12 -12.76 9.70
C GLU A 118 -0.96 -12.50 8.20
N LEU A 119 0.25 -12.71 7.65
CA LEU A 119 0.54 -12.50 6.24
C LEU A 119 -0.23 -13.48 5.35
N SER A 120 -0.23 -14.76 5.71
CA SER A 120 -0.97 -15.78 4.96
C SER A 120 -2.48 -15.53 4.99
N LEU A 121 -3.01 -15.05 6.13
CA LEU A 121 -4.41 -14.68 6.26
C LEU A 121 -4.76 -13.45 5.38
N MET A 122 -3.88 -12.45 5.32
CA MET A 122 -4.06 -11.29 4.45
C MET A 122 -4.06 -11.67 2.96
N GLN A 123 -3.15 -12.55 2.55
CA GLN A 123 -3.11 -13.08 1.18
C GLN A 123 -4.40 -13.82 0.82
N ALA A 124 -4.91 -14.65 1.73
CA ALA A 124 -6.18 -15.35 1.53
C ALA A 124 -7.38 -14.40 1.37
N LEU A 125 -7.30 -13.18 1.90
CA LEU A 125 -8.30 -12.13 1.76
C LEU A 125 -8.06 -11.19 0.55
N GLY A 126 -7.11 -11.53 -0.33
CA GLY A 126 -6.83 -10.78 -1.55
C GLY A 126 -5.92 -9.57 -1.36
N VAL A 127 -5.10 -9.55 -0.31
CA VAL A 127 -4.05 -8.55 -0.11
C VAL A 127 -2.71 -9.10 -0.56
N GLU A 128 -2.07 -8.43 -1.49
CA GLU A 128 -0.73 -8.75 -1.94
C GLU A 128 0.31 -8.15 -0.98
N LEU A 129 1.43 -8.85 -0.79
CA LEU A 129 2.40 -8.52 0.23
C LEU A 129 3.72 -8.10 -0.40
N ILE A 130 4.25 -6.97 0.05
CA ILE A 130 5.56 -6.46 -0.36
C ILE A 130 6.43 -6.31 0.89
N PRO A 131 7.48 -7.13 1.05
CA PRO A 131 8.43 -6.93 2.13
C PRO A 131 9.16 -5.58 1.97
N TYR A 132 9.20 -4.77 3.01
CA TYR A 132 9.85 -3.46 2.96
C TYR A 132 11.35 -3.55 2.67
N LYS A 133 11.98 -4.67 3.05
CA LYS A 133 13.36 -4.98 2.66
C LYS A 133 13.53 -5.01 1.13
N GLN A 134 12.54 -5.49 0.40
CA GLN A 134 12.55 -5.47 -1.07
C GLN A 134 12.52 -4.03 -1.58
N VAL A 135 11.60 -3.20 -1.07
CA VAL A 135 11.50 -1.76 -1.41
C VAL A 135 12.86 -1.06 -1.23
N LEU A 136 13.50 -1.24 -0.08
CA LEU A 136 14.80 -0.63 0.21
C LEU A 136 15.92 -1.16 -0.72
N ASN A 137 15.96 -2.47 -0.95
CA ASN A 137 16.94 -3.08 -1.84
C ASN A 137 16.79 -2.56 -3.27
N ASP A 138 15.57 -2.47 -3.77
CA ASP A 138 15.28 -1.96 -5.10
C ASP A 138 15.75 -0.51 -5.22
N LEU A 139 15.41 0.34 -4.23
CA LEU A 139 15.85 1.74 -4.19
C LEU A 139 17.38 1.90 -4.16
N CYS A 140 18.10 1.03 -3.45
CA CYS A 140 19.56 1.05 -3.36
C CYS A 140 20.24 0.52 -4.62
N ASN A 141 19.68 -0.53 -5.25
CA ASN A 141 20.32 -1.23 -6.37
C ASN A 141 20.01 -0.61 -7.73
N ASP A 142 19.06 0.33 -7.81
CA ASP A 142 18.65 1.00 -9.04
C ASP A 142 19.67 2.01 -9.61
N SER A 143 20.96 1.88 -9.25
CA SER A 143 22.09 2.65 -9.81
C SER A 143 22.23 2.56 -11.33
N LYS A 144 21.49 1.67 -12.00
CA LYS A 144 21.52 1.46 -13.46
C LYS A 144 20.37 2.12 -14.22
N ASN A 145 19.29 2.53 -13.56
CA ASN A 145 18.28 3.38 -14.17
C ASN A 145 18.57 4.84 -13.81
N LYS A 146 19.47 5.46 -14.59
CA LYS A 146 19.60 6.92 -14.58
C LYS A 146 18.25 7.52 -14.95
N SER A 147 17.54 8.05 -13.96
CA SER A 147 17.06 9.45 -13.94
C SER A 147 16.06 9.70 -12.81
N SER A 148 16.17 10.86 -12.17
CA SER A 148 15.01 11.59 -11.65
C SER A 148 14.22 12.20 -12.83
N SER A 149 13.72 11.36 -13.76
CA SER A 149 12.91 11.75 -14.93
C SER A 149 11.41 11.73 -14.69
N VAL A 150 10.94 11.26 -13.53
CA VAL A 150 9.51 11.17 -13.22
C VAL A 150 8.86 12.56 -13.11
N ALA A 151 9.59 13.57 -12.63
CA ALA A 151 9.18 14.97 -12.75
C ALA A 151 9.06 15.44 -14.21
N THR A 152 9.87 14.86 -15.11
CA THR A 152 9.88 15.15 -16.55
C THR A 152 8.73 14.43 -17.30
N GLY A 153 8.22 13.31 -16.78
CA GLY A 153 6.99 12.67 -17.26
C GLY A 153 5.69 13.31 -16.73
N ILE A 154 5.70 13.86 -15.51
CA ILE A 154 4.63 14.75 -15.01
C ILE A 154 4.48 15.98 -15.94
N ILE A 155 5.59 16.48 -16.48
CA ILE A 155 5.67 17.55 -17.49
C ILE A 155 5.04 17.14 -18.86
N GLU A 156 4.94 15.86 -19.21
CA GLU A 156 4.22 15.39 -20.41
C GLU A 156 2.73 15.10 -20.15
N MET A 157 2.38 14.58 -18.97
CA MET A 157 0.99 14.22 -18.64
C MET A 157 0.10 15.43 -18.33
N LEU A 158 0.66 16.54 -17.82
CA LEU A 158 -0.08 17.81 -17.72
C LEU A 158 -0.33 18.47 -19.08
N ASN A 159 0.51 18.20 -20.08
CA ASN A 159 0.33 18.68 -21.45
C ASN A 159 -0.73 17.87 -22.23
N PHE A 160 -1.09 16.67 -21.76
CA PHE A 160 -2.13 15.81 -22.35
C PHE A 160 -3.56 16.11 -21.87
N LEU A 161 -3.71 16.98 -20.86
CA LEU A 161 -5.03 17.48 -20.42
C LEU A 161 -5.59 18.60 -21.33
N LYS A 162 -4.84 19.03 -22.36
CA LYS A 162 -5.33 19.87 -23.48
C LYS A 162 -6.14 19.06 -24.48
#